data_AF-A0A6J1NPU2-F1
#
_entry.id   AF-A0A6J1NPU2-F1
#
_cell.length_a   1.000
_cell.length_b   1.000
_cell.length_c   1.000
_cell.angle_alpha   90.00
_cell.angle_beta   90.00
_cell.angle_gamma   90.00
#
_symmetry.space_group_name_H-M   'P 1'
#
loop_
_entity.id
_entity.type
_entity.pdbx_description
1 polymer ?
#
loop_
_entity_poly.entity_id
_entity_poly.type
_entity_poly.pdbx_seq_one_letter_code
_entity_poly.pdbx_strand_id
1 'polypeptide(L)'
;MDVQFAPNSIDEPSLLFKLQRKIKVFNTNQQLPNRGYNLIASTSKYGLVFVATPIQTLSVYYLKELIDKDTEPQFLSVKLPVSPTHIAVNCNEEWLAVVGGQMVLVYKCLDFQNTVCILHLNVNITII
;
A
#
# COMPACT_ATOMS: atom_id res chain seq x y z
N MET A 1 16.95 30.64 18.33
CA MET A 1 16.80 29.87 17.08
C MET A 1 16.18 30.81 16.08
N ASP A 2 16.93 31.17 15.05
CA ASP A 2 16.39 31.96 13.95
C ASP A 2 15.42 31.09 13.15
N VAL A 3 14.24 31.63 12.84
CA VAL A 3 13.23 30.92 12.05
C VAL A 3 13.78 30.74 10.63
N GLN A 4 14.16 29.52 10.29
CA GLN A 4 14.64 29.17 8.95
C GLN A 4 13.42 28.85 8.08
N PHE A 5 13.10 29.75 7.15
CA PHE A 5 12.01 29.55 6.21
C PHE A 5 12.38 28.49 5.16
N ALA A 6 11.39 27.72 4.72
CA ALA A 6 11.55 26.83 3.58
C ALA A 6 11.87 27.65 2.31
N PRO A 7 12.57 27.07 1.32
CA PRO A 7 12.78 27.72 0.03
C PRO A 7 11.44 28.09 -0.64
N ASN A 8 11.43 29.19 -1.38
CA ASN A 8 10.28 29.55 -2.21
C ASN A 8 10.04 28.48 -3.28
N SER A 9 8.78 28.24 -3.64
CA SER A 9 8.44 27.38 -4.77
C SER A 9 8.99 27.96 -6.07
N ILE A 10 9.48 27.07 -6.94
CA ILE A 10 9.98 27.41 -8.27
C ILE A 10 9.11 26.67 -9.28
N ASP A 11 8.64 27.38 -10.30
CA ASP A 11 7.96 26.76 -11.43
C ASP A 11 8.99 26.03 -12.30
N GLU A 12 8.84 24.71 -12.43
CA GLU A 12 9.74 23.86 -13.23
C GLU A 12 8.98 23.30 -14.44
N PRO A 13 9.00 24.01 -15.60
CA PRO A 13 8.21 23.61 -16.78
C PRO A 13 8.72 22.32 -17.44
N SER A 14 9.94 21.86 -17.13
CA SER A 14 10.44 20.57 -17.64
C SER A 14 9.89 19.35 -16.87
N LEU A 15 9.32 19.56 -15.68
CA LEU A 15 8.74 18.50 -14.87
C LEU A 15 7.28 18.26 -15.27
N LEU A 16 7.05 17.22 -16.06
CA LEU A 16 5.73 16.89 -16.59
C LEU A 16 5.20 15.58 -15.98
N PHE A 17 3.93 15.60 -15.55
CA PHE A 17 3.21 14.40 -15.10
C PHE A 17 2.21 13.96 -16.16
N LYS A 18 2.21 12.67 -16.50
CA LYS A 18 1.22 12.06 -17.39
C LYS A 18 0.28 11.17 -16.59
N LEU A 19 -0.99 11.52 -16.54
CA LEU A 19 -2.02 10.63 -15.99
C LEU A 19 -2.10 9.36 -16.84
N GLN A 20 -1.86 8.21 -16.21
CA GLN A 20 -1.99 6.92 -16.89
C GLN A 20 -3.45 6.46 -16.92
N ARG A 21 -4.02 6.14 -15.76
CA ARG A 21 -5.43 5.76 -15.56
C ARG A 21 -5.84 5.93 -14.09
N LYS A 22 -7.14 5.87 -13.82
CA LYS A 22 -7.70 5.84 -12.45
C LYS A 22 -8.35 4.49 -12.21
N ILE A 23 -7.99 3.82 -11.12
CA ILE A 23 -8.53 2.51 -10.76
C ILE A 23 -9.30 2.68 -9.45
N LYS A 24 -10.53 2.18 -9.43
CA LYS A 24 -11.36 2.19 -8.23
C LYS A 24 -11.08 0.94 -7.41
N VAL A 25 -10.35 1.10 -6.31
CA VAL A 25 -9.94 -0.04 -5.48
C VAL A 25 -10.94 -0.37 -4.36
N PHE A 26 -11.67 0.63 -3.85
CA PHE A 26 -12.73 0.41 -2.86
C PHE A 26 -13.78 1.53 -2.90
N ASN A 27 -14.94 1.26 -2.29
CA ASN A 27 -16.00 2.24 -2.08
C ASN A 27 -15.86 2.90 -0.72
N THR A 28 -15.99 4.23 -0.67
CA THR A 28 -15.97 5.01 0.57
C THR A 28 -17.39 5.42 0.91
N ASN A 29 -18.23 4.46 1.32
CA ASN A 29 -19.61 4.75 1.72
C ASN A 29 -19.69 5.32 3.15
N GLN A 30 -18.61 5.19 3.92
CA GLN A 30 -18.50 5.66 5.30
C GLN A 30 -17.28 6.57 5.43
N GLN A 31 -17.38 7.60 6.26
CA GLN A 31 -16.25 8.47 6.56
C GLN A 31 -15.12 7.66 7.21
N LEU A 32 -13.89 7.95 6.80
CA LEU A 32 -12.72 7.33 7.39
C LEU A 32 -12.46 7.94 8.77
N PRO A 33 -12.24 7.12 9.82
CA PRO A 33 -12.10 7.61 11.19
C PRO A 33 -10.78 8.34 11.45
N ASN A 34 -9.77 8.19 10.57
CA ASN A 34 -8.44 8.76 10.72
C ASN A 34 -8.05 9.60 9.49
N ARG A 35 -7.17 10.60 9.65
CA ARG A 35 -6.60 11.41 8.55
C ARG A 35 -5.22 10.93 8.07
N GLY A 36 -4.48 10.17 8.89
CA GLY A 36 -3.14 9.69 8.56
C GLY A 36 -3.14 8.24 8.09
N TYR A 37 -3.59 7.99 6.87
CA TYR A 37 -3.55 6.65 6.26
C TYR A 37 -2.35 6.54 5.31
N ASN A 38 -1.63 5.42 5.37
CA ASN A 38 -0.70 4.99 4.33
C ASN A 38 -1.09 3.60 3.84
N LEU A 39 -1.94 3.53 2.83
CA LEU A 39 -2.58 2.28 2.42
C LEU A 39 -2.02 1.70 1.11
N ILE A 40 -0.90 2.24 0.62
CA ILE A 40 -0.28 1.79 -0.62
C ILE A 40 1.20 1.54 -0.35
N ALA A 41 1.67 0.37 -0.77
CA ALA A 41 3.08 0.05 -0.81
C ALA A 41 3.38 -0.75 -2.08
N SER A 42 4.63 -0.78 -2.50
CA SER A 42 5.04 -1.54 -3.68
C SER A 42 6.38 -2.21 -3.45
N THR A 43 6.62 -3.28 -4.21
CA THR A 43 7.93 -3.89 -4.38
C THR A 43 8.26 -3.88 -5.87
N SER A 44 9.32 -3.18 -6.22
CA SER A 44 9.90 -3.20 -7.55
C SER A 44 10.63 -4.51 -7.83
N LYS A 45 11.22 -5.14 -6.80
CA LYS A 45 11.87 -6.45 -6.88
C LYS A 45 10.95 -7.54 -7.44
N TYR A 46 9.68 -7.57 -7.01
CA TYR A 46 8.70 -8.57 -7.46
C TYR A 46 7.65 -8.00 -8.42
N GLY A 47 7.69 -6.69 -8.71
CA GLY A 47 6.71 -6.02 -9.56
C GLY A 47 5.29 -6.07 -9.00
N LEU A 48 5.13 -5.96 -7.68
CA LEU A 48 3.83 -5.99 -7.00
C LEU A 48 3.47 -4.64 -6.39
N VAL A 49 2.17 -4.33 -6.40
CA VAL A 49 1.59 -3.18 -5.70
C VAL A 49 0.53 -3.68 -4.74
N PHE A 50 0.69 -3.31 -3.48
CA PHE A 50 -0.20 -3.64 -2.38
C PHE A 50 -1.10 -2.44 -2.10
N VAL A 51 -2.41 -2.65 -2.11
CA VAL A 51 -3.40 -1.63 -1.75
C VAL A 51 -4.27 -2.16 -0.63
N ALA A 52 -4.01 -1.68 0.58
CA ALA A 52 -4.85 -1.95 1.72
C ALA A 52 -6.09 -1.05 1.70
N THR A 53 -7.15 -1.50 2.36
CA THR A 53 -8.40 -0.75 2.46
C THR A 53 -8.86 -0.73 3.91
N PRO A 54 -9.48 0.37 4.40
CA PRO A 54 -9.94 0.46 5.79
C PRO A 54 -10.99 -0.60 6.16
N ILE A 55 -11.62 -1.22 5.15
CA ILE A 55 -12.60 -2.30 5.26
C ILE A 55 -11.97 -3.71 5.30
N GLN A 56 -10.73 -3.82 5.76
CA GLN A 56 -10.03 -5.09 6.03
C GLN A 56 -9.72 -5.93 4.78
N THR A 57 -9.49 -5.27 3.64
CA THR A 57 -9.07 -5.96 2.40
C THR A 57 -7.70 -5.46 1.98
N LEU A 58 -6.83 -6.39 1.59
CA LEU A 58 -5.57 -6.14 0.90
C LEU A 58 -5.68 -6.65 -0.53
N SER A 59 -5.63 -5.73 -1.49
CA SER A 59 -5.58 -6.05 -2.92
C SER A 59 -4.14 -6.01 -3.41
N VAL A 60 -3.70 -7.05 -4.11
CA VAL A 60 -2.34 -7.18 -4.64
C VAL A 60 -2.40 -7.25 -6.16
N TYR A 61 -1.79 -6.26 -6.79
CA TYR A 61 -1.74 -6.10 -8.24
C TYR A 61 -0.34 -6.38 -8.76
N TYR A 62 -0.24 -6.88 -9.99
CA TYR A 62 1.00 -6.78 -10.74
C TYR A 62 1.16 -5.36 -11.29
N LEU A 63 2.34 -4.77 -11.11
CA LEU A 63 2.63 -3.40 -11.57
C LEU A 63 2.42 -3.24 -13.09
N LYS A 64 2.78 -4.26 -13.88
CA LYS A 64 2.57 -4.26 -15.34
C LYS A 64 1.09 -4.07 -15.71
N GLU A 65 0.18 -4.70 -14.96
CA GLU A 65 -1.25 -4.65 -15.21
C GLU A 65 -1.86 -3.32 -14.77
N LEU A 66 -1.19 -2.60 -13.85
CA LEU A 66 -1.57 -1.25 -13.45
C LEU A 66 -1.25 -0.19 -14.51
N ILE A 67 -0.29 -0.46 -15.39
CA ILE A 67 0.21 0.47 -16.41
C ILE A 67 -0.44 0.21 -17.77
N ASP A 68 -0.78 -1.06 -18.07
CA ASP A 68 -1.52 -1.43 -19.26
C ASP A 68 -2.91 -0.77 -19.27
N LYS A 69 -3.28 -0.12 -20.38
CA LYS A 69 -4.55 0.61 -20.50
C LYS A 69 -5.63 -0.20 -21.19
N ASP A 70 -5.25 -1.27 -21.87
CA ASP A 70 -6.15 -2.06 -22.71
C ASP A 70 -6.80 -3.21 -21.91
N THR A 71 -6.35 -3.43 -20.67
CA THR A 71 -6.79 -4.52 -19.81
C THR A 71 -7.25 -4.05 -18.43
N GLU A 72 -8.34 -4.66 -17.94
CA GLU A 72 -8.74 -4.50 -16.54
C GLU A 72 -7.72 -5.23 -15.66
N PRO A 73 -7.14 -4.57 -14.64
CA PRO A 73 -6.09 -5.17 -13.82
C PRO A 73 -6.63 -6.35 -13.03
N GLN A 74 -5.95 -7.48 -13.10
CA GLN A 74 -6.22 -8.59 -12.21
C GLN A 74 -5.53 -8.34 -10.87
N PHE A 75 -6.14 -8.86 -9.81
CA PHE A 75 -5.56 -8.75 -8.47
C PHE A 75 -5.95 -9.92 -7.60
N LEU A 76 -5.04 -10.23 -6.67
CA LEU A 76 -5.31 -11.12 -5.56
C LEU A 76 -5.93 -10.30 -4.43
N SER A 77 -7.03 -10.79 -3.86
CA SER A 77 -7.70 -10.15 -2.73
C SER A 77 -7.53 -11.00 -1.48
N VAL A 78 -7.04 -10.38 -0.40
CA VAL A 78 -6.80 -11.03 0.88
C VAL A 78 -7.58 -10.31 1.96
N LYS A 79 -8.37 -11.05 2.73
CA LYS A 79 -9.06 -10.51 3.91
C LYS A 79 -8.07 -10.40 5.06
N LEU A 80 -7.93 -9.20 5.60
CA LEU A 80 -7.09 -8.92 6.76
C LEU A 80 -7.89 -9.16 8.06
N PRO A 81 -7.24 -9.64 9.13
CA PRO A 81 -7.87 -9.74 10.45
C PRO A 81 -7.98 -8.38 11.17
N VAL A 82 -7.47 -7.30 10.57
CA VAL A 82 -7.43 -5.94 11.13
C VAL A 82 -7.94 -4.93 10.12
N SER A 83 -8.44 -3.79 10.61
CA SER A 83 -8.67 -2.59 9.79
C SER A 83 -7.34 -1.85 9.61
N PRO A 84 -6.70 -1.91 8.44
CA PRO A 84 -5.38 -1.35 8.24
C PRO A 84 -5.41 0.18 8.24
N THR A 85 -4.35 0.77 8.78
CA THR A 85 -4.08 2.21 8.76
C THR A 85 -2.81 2.52 7.98
N HIS A 86 -1.81 1.65 8.09
CA HIS A 86 -0.51 1.80 7.45
C HIS A 86 -0.04 0.46 6.88
N ILE A 87 0.56 0.49 5.70
CA ILE A 87 1.32 -0.62 5.13
C ILE A 87 2.68 -0.12 4.65
N ALA A 88 3.68 -0.98 4.69
CA ALA A 88 5.01 -0.67 4.20
C ALA A 88 5.73 -1.93 3.76
N VAL A 89 6.53 -1.81 2.71
CA VAL A 89 7.49 -2.83 2.28
C VAL A 89 8.86 -2.46 2.86
N ASN A 90 9.60 -3.43 3.37
CA ASN A 90 10.92 -3.19 3.95
C ASN A 90 12.00 -2.97 2.88
N CYS A 91 13.21 -2.59 3.29
CA CYS A 91 14.27 -2.16 2.37
C CYS A 91 14.81 -3.24 1.42
N ASN A 92 14.76 -4.52 1.79
CA ASN A 92 15.14 -5.62 0.89
C ASN A 92 13.97 -6.12 0.03
N GLU A 93 12.81 -5.49 0.22
CA GLU A 93 11.54 -5.73 -0.45
C GLU A 93 10.92 -7.13 -0.26
N GLU A 94 11.39 -7.89 0.73
CA GLU A 94 10.93 -9.26 0.97
C GLU A 94 9.73 -9.34 1.91
N TRP A 95 9.49 -8.30 2.70
CA TRP A 95 8.49 -8.29 3.75
C TRP A 95 7.54 -7.10 3.61
N LEU A 96 6.25 -7.39 3.72
CA LEU A 96 5.17 -6.42 3.82
C LEU A 96 4.67 -6.38 5.27
N ALA A 97 4.73 -5.22 5.89
CA ALA A 97 4.09 -4.95 7.18
C ALA A 97 2.72 -4.29 6.97
N VAL A 98 1.71 -4.76 7.70
CA VAL A 98 0.36 -4.20 7.74
C VAL A 98 -0.01 -3.87 9.18
N VAL A 99 -0.31 -2.61 9.44
CA VAL A 99 -0.59 -2.07 10.79
C VAL A 99 -2.06 -1.72 10.90
N GLY A 100 -2.72 -2.21 11.94
CA GLY A 100 -4.10 -1.87 12.28
C GLY A 100 -4.36 -2.02 13.77
N GLY A 101 -4.87 -0.96 14.41
CA GLY A 101 -5.05 -0.95 15.87
C GLY A 101 -3.72 -1.17 16.60
N GLN A 102 -3.66 -2.20 17.45
CA GLN A 102 -2.47 -2.60 18.22
C GLN A 102 -1.72 -3.79 17.59
N MET A 103 -2.07 -4.17 16.35
CA MET A 103 -1.51 -5.34 15.69
C MET A 103 -0.63 -4.94 14.50
N VAL A 104 0.46 -5.69 14.33
CA VAL A 104 1.28 -5.67 13.12
C VAL A 104 1.31 -7.07 12.53
N LEU A 105 0.87 -7.17 11.28
CA LEU A 105 0.90 -8.39 10.47
C LEU A 105 2.09 -8.29 9.52
N VAL A 106 2.91 -9.33 9.47
CA VAL A 106 4.07 -9.39 8.57
C VAL A 106 3.89 -10.54 7.59
N TYR A 107 3.99 -10.22 6.30
CA TYR A 107 3.84 -11.15 5.18
C TYR A 107 5.12 -11.20 4.36
N LYS A 108 5.45 -12.36 3.78
CA LYS A 108 6.45 -12.42 2.71
C LYS A 108 5.83 -11.93 1.42
N CYS A 109 6.49 -11.00 0.73
CA CYS A 109 6.01 -10.47 -0.55
C CYS A 109 5.84 -11.56 -1.61
N LEU A 110 6.72 -12.58 -1.62
CA LEU A 110 6.71 -13.68 -2.58
C LEU A 110 5.46 -14.57 -2.44
N ASP A 111 4.88 -14.67 -1.25
CA ASP A 111 3.72 -15.53 -1.00
C ASP A 111 2.49 -15.06 -1.79
N PHE A 112 2.44 -13.78 -2.18
CA PHE A 112 1.35 -13.24 -3.01
C PHE A 112 1.49 -13.58 -4.51
N GLN A 113 2.60 -14.17 -4.94
CA GLN A 113 2.75 -14.67 -6.31
C GLN A 113 2.25 -16.12 -6.45
N ASN A 114 2.18 -16.88 -5.35
CA ASN A 114 1.75 -18.26 -5.33
C ASN A 114 0.40 -18.38 -4.61
N THR A 115 -0.68 -18.63 -5.35
CA THR A 115 -2.07 -18.72 -4.86
C THR A 115 -2.35 -19.81 -3.83
N VAL A 116 -1.34 -20.58 -3.40
CA VAL A 116 -1.53 -21.82 -2.62
C VAL A 116 -1.35 -21.63 -1.11
N CYS A 117 -0.61 -20.63 -0.62
CA CYS A 117 -0.48 -20.36 0.82
C CYS A 117 0.04 -18.96 1.12
N ILE A 118 -0.79 -18.10 1.72
CA ILE A 118 -0.35 -16.84 2.30
C ILE A 118 -0.16 -17.06 3.80
N LEU A 119 1.08 -17.27 4.21
CA LEU A 119 1.43 -17.40 5.63
C LEU A 119 1.67 -16.00 6.21
N HIS A 120 1.15 -15.75 7.41
CA HIS A 120 1.35 -14.47 8.10
C HIS A 120 1.84 -14.69 9.52
N LEU A 121 2.76 -13.84 9.95
CA LEU A 121 3.25 -13.79 11.31
C LEU A 121 2.52 -12.66 12.04
N ASN A 122 1.84 -13.02 13.13
CA ASN A 122 1.17 -12.07 14.01
C ASN A 122 2.18 -11.60 15.06
N VAL A 123 2.50 -10.31 15.05
CA VAL A 123 3.33 -9.69 16.08
C VAL A 123 2.44 -8.76 16.91
N ASN A 124 2.18 -9.15 18.16
CA ASN A 124 1.54 -8.26 19.13
C ASN A 124 2.57 -7.25 19.61
N ILE A 125 2.33 -5.97 19.36
CA ILE A 125 3.17 -4.90 19.89
C ILE A 125 2.47 -4.32 21.12
N THR A 126 3.04 -4.57 22.31
CA THR A 126 2.71 -3.79 23.50
C THR A 126 3.50 -2.50 23.42
N ILE A 127 2.83 -1.39 23.13
CA ILE A 127 3.43 -0.06 23.25
C ILE A 127 3.49 0.25 24.74
N ILE A 128 4.71 0.30 25.30
CA ILE A 128 4.98 0.69 26.70
C ILE A 128 5.01 2.22 26.80
#